data_AF-A0A7M7NPM9-F1
#
_entry.id   AF-A0A7M7NPM9-F1
#
_cell.length_a   1.000
_cell.length_b   1.000
_cell.length_c   1.000
_cell.angle_alpha   90.00
_cell.angle_beta   90.00
_cell.angle_gamma   90.00
#
_symmetry.space_group_name_H-M   'P 1'
#
loop_
_entity.id
_entity.type
_entity.pdbx_description
1 polymer ?
#
loop_
_entity_poly.entity_id
_entity_poly.type
_entity_poly.pdbx_seq_one_letter_code
_entity_poly.pdbx_strand_id
1 'polypeptide(L)'
;MAIQDPTKSSEETEKGQGSLFCLHHDKKLDECVQNVDISNGLAWSSDRKTMYYIDSLTYGVDAFDYNIKTGEIANRRQVIKVPQSDGIPDGMCIDTEDMLWVAIFD
;
A
#
# COMPACT_ATOMS: atom_id res chain seq x y z
N MET A 1 -25.85 32.46 -1.44
CA MET A 1 -26.43 31.16 -1.01
C MET A 1 -26.48 30.29 -2.26
N ALA A 2 -25.42 29.51 -2.51
CA ALA A 2 -25.38 28.62 -3.66
C ALA A 2 -26.18 27.36 -3.31
N ILE A 3 -27.14 27.02 -4.17
CA ILE A 3 -28.03 25.89 -4.01
C ILE A 3 -27.23 24.65 -4.47
N GLN A 4 -26.97 23.70 -3.56
CA GLN A 4 -26.39 22.41 -3.94
C GLN A 4 -27.43 21.62 -4.75
N ASP A 5 -26.97 21.01 -5.85
CA ASP A 5 -27.75 20.12 -6.70
C ASP A 5 -28.06 18.81 -5.94
N PRO A 6 -29.36 18.46 -5.74
CA PRO A 6 -29.77 17.28 -4.98
C PRO A 6 -29.51 15.95 -5.71
N THR A 7 -28.88 15.95 -6.89
CA THR A 7 -28.57 14.74 -7.67
C THR A 7 -27.11 14.27 -7.57
N LYS A 8 -26.23 14.98 -6.86
CA LYS A 8 -24.88 14.45 -6.56
C LYS A 8 -25.00 13.31 -5.55
N SER A 9 -24.89 12.07 -6.04
CA SER A 9 -24.45 10.95 -5.21
C SER A 9 -23.15 11.33 -4.49
N SER A 10 -22.92 10.80 -3.29
CA SER A 10 -21.62 10.90 -2.60
C SER A 10 -20.50 10.74 -3.63
N GLU A 11 -19.63 11.73 -3.77
CA GLU A 11 -18.61 11.76 -4.82
C GLU A 11 -17.85 10.43 -4.81
N GLU A 12 -18.04 9.60 -5.85
CA GLU A 12 -17.24 8.39 -6.03
C GLU A 12 -15.78 8.85 -6.05
N THR A 13 -15.02 8.43 -5.04
CA THR A 13 -13.63 8.84 -4.93
C THR A 13 -12.88 8.24 -6.10
N GLU A 14 -12.22 9.08 -6.90
CA GLU A 14 -11.49 8.63 -8.08
C GLU A 14 -10.37 7.68 -7.65
N LYS A 15 -10.28 6.52 -8.31
CA LYS A 15 -9.25 5.51 -8.05
C LYS A 15 -7.88 5.96 -8.55
N GLY A 16 -6.83 5.40 -7.95
CA GLY A 16 -5.45 5.54 -8.42
C GLY A 16 -4.87 6.94 -8.29
N GLN A 17 -5.37 7.77 -7.38
CA GLN A 17 -4.89 9.15 -7.21
C GLN A 17 -3.68 9.25 -6.26
N GLY A 18 -3.35 8.16 -5.56
CA GLY A 18 -2.23 8.10 -4.63
C GLY A 18 -0.94 7.62 -5.27
N SER A 19 0.15 7.85 -4.53
CA SER A 19 1.47 7.29 -4.81
C SER A 19 2.19 6.94 -3.51
N LEU A 20 3.06 5.93 -3.56
CA LEU A 20 4.00 5.61 -2.49
C LEU A 20 5.33 6.32 -2.75
N PHE A 21 5.87 6.98 -1.73
CA PHE A 21 7.13 7.72 -1.84
C PHE A 21 8.19 7.20 -0.86
N CYS A 22 9.46 7.31 -1.25
CA CYS A 22 10.62 7.12 -0.37
C CYS A 22 11.37 8.44 -0.21
N LEU A 23 11.51 8.91 1.04
CA LEU A 23 12.33 10.08 1.37
C LEU A 23 13.72 9.63 1.79
N HIS A 24 14.72 10.01 1.00
CA HIS A 24 16.12 9.71 1.23
C HIS A 24 16.75 10.63 2.29
N HIS A 25 17.90 10.20 2.84
CA HIS A 25 18.66 10.99 3.82
C HIS A 25 19.13 12.35 3.30
N ASP A 26 19.36 12.47 1.99
CA ASP A 26 19.71 13.73 1.32
C ASP A 26 18.49 14.60 0.98
N LYS A 27 17.31 14.21 1.48
CA LYS A 27 16.00 14.85 1.26
C LYS A 27 15.47 14.73 -0.17
N LYS A 28 16.06 13.89 -1.01
CA LYS A 28 15.43 13.51 -2.27
C LYS A 28 14.21 12.64 -2.01
N LEU A 29 13.18 12.83 -2.83
CA LEU A 29 11.95 12.07 -2.75
C LEU A 29 11.78 11.31 -4.06
N ASP A 30 11.70 9.98 -3.96
CA ASP A 30 11.39 9.12 -5.09
C ASP A 30 9.93 8.70 -5.02
N GLU A 31 9.24 8.75 -6.16
CA GLU A 31 7.92 8.14 -6.33
C GLU A 31 8.11 6.67 -6.72
N CYS A 32 7.83 5.78 -5.78
CA CYS A 32 8.13 4.35 -5.90
C CYS A 32 7.00 3.55 -6.56
N VAL A 33 5.75 3.90 -6.26
CA VAL A 33 4.55 3.26 -6.82
C VAL A 33 3.55 4.35 -7.17
N GLN A 34 3.05 4.33 -8.40
CA GLN A 34 1.99 5.21 -8.90
C GLN A 34 0.65 4.48 -8.94
N ASN A 35 -0.43 5.24 -9.13
CA ASN A 35 -1.80 4.72 -9.28
C ASN A 35 -2.26 3.88 -8.09
N VAL A 36 -1.95 4.35 -6.87
CA VAL A 36 -2.38 3.73 -5.61
C VAL A 36 -3.78 4.22 -5.27
N ASP A 37 -4.67 3.31 -4.87
CA ASP A 37 -5.99 3.69 -4.35
C ASP A 37 -5.86 4.24 -2.92
N ILE A 38 -5.41 3.41 -1.97
CA ILE A 38 -5.21 3.79 -0.56
C ILE A 38 -3.91 3.17 -0.06
N SER A 39 -2.86 3.98 0.04
CA SER A 39 -1.55 3.54 0.53
C SER A 39 -1.62 3.18 2.01
N ASN A 40 -1.20 1.97 2.38
CA ASN A 40 -1.38 1.48 3.74
C ASN A 40 -0.20 0.66 4.28
N GLY A 41 -0.43 -0.53 4.84
CA GLY A 41 0.57 -1.34 5.54
C GLY A 41 1.84 -1.60 4.73
N LEU A 42 2.97 -1.62 5.45
CA LEU A 42 4.29 -1.71 4.85
C LEU A 42 5.25 -2.43 5.82
N ALA A 43 6.01 -3.40 5.30
CA ALA A 43 7.00 -4.15 6.08
C ALA A 43 8.19 -4.58 5.20
N TRP A 44 9.26 -5.07 5.83
CA TRP A 44 10.43 -5.64 5.13
C TRP A 44 10.82 -6.97 5.76
N SER A 45 11.25 -7.92 4.93
CA SER A 45 11.82 -9.18 5.41
C SER A 45 13.08 -8.95 6.25
N SER A 46 13.35 -9.86 7.18
CA SER A 46 14.52 -9.82 8.07
C SER A 46 15.85 -9.77 7.31
N ASP A 47 15.90 -10.41 6.14
CA ASP A 47 17.06 -10.43 5.23
C ASP A 47 17.18 -9.18 4.35
N ARG A 48 16.20 -8.27 4.43
CA ARG A 48 16.16 -6.95 3.76
C ARG A 48 16.16 -7.04 2.24
N LYS A 49 15.67 -8.13 1.68
CA LYS A 49 15.54 -8.32 0.22
C LYS A 49 14.11 -8.20 -0.28
N THR A 50 13.12 -8.25 0.61
CA THR A 50 11.71 -8.14 0.24
C THR A 50 11.06 -6.99 0.98
N MET A 51 10.34 -6.15 0.25
CA MET A 51 9.42 -5.17 0.82
C MET A 51 7.98 -5.63 0.57
N TYR A 52 7.16 -5.59 1.59
CA TYR A 52 5.73 -5.89 1.53
C TYR A 52 4.93 -4.61 1.61
N TYR A 53 3.84 -4.52 0.85
CA TYR A 53 3.03 -3.32 0.74
C TYR A 53 1.56 -3.67 0.53
N ILE A 54 0.69 -2.84 1.11
CA ILE A 54 -0.76 -2.89 0.94
C ILE A 54 -1.21 -1.60 0.27
N ASP A 55 -1.85 -1.76 -0.88
CA ASP A 55 -2.83 -0.81 -1.40
C ASP A 55 -4.21 -1.38 -1.07
N SER A 56 -4.93 -0.77 -0.11
CA SER A 56 -6.08 -1.40 0.56
C SER A 56 -7.14 -1.90 -0.41
N LEU A 57 -7.43 -1.16 -1.49
CA LEU A 57 -8.49 -1.52 -2.45
C LEU A 57 -8.05 -2.55 -3.50
N THR A 58 -6.81 -3.02 -3.44
CA THR A 58 -6.34 -4.21 -4.18
C THR A 58 -6.65 -5.52 -3.44
N TYR A 59 -7.11 -5.45 -2.19
CA TYR A 59 -7.51 -6.60 -1.37
C TYR A 59 -6.42 -7.67 -1.25
N GLY A 60 -5.19 -7.25 -0.98
CA GLY A 60 -4.09 -8.17 -0.78
C GLY A 60 -2.81 -7.49 -0.32
N VAL A 61 -1.77 -8.31 -0.18
CA VAL A 61 -0.40 -7.86 0.11
C VAL A 61 0.45 -8.15 -1.11
N ASP A 62 1.13 -7.13 -1.59
CA ASP A 62 2.15 -7.25 -2.62
C ASP A 62 3.54 -7.34 -2.00
N ALA A 63 4.43 -8.05 -2.69
CA ALA A 63 5.86 -8.08 -2.41
C ALA A 63 6.64 -7.47 -3.57
N PHE A 64 7.75 -6.84 -3.23
CA PHE A 64 8.75 -6.30 -4.14
C PHE A 64 10.13 -6.81 -3.76
N ASP A 65 10.98 -7.01 -4.74
CA ASP A 65 12.42 -7.13 -4.49
C ASP A 65 12.92 -5.76 -4.05
N TYR A 66 13.68 -5.70 -2.95
CA TYR A 66 14.13 -4.46 -2.31
C TYR A 66 15.66 -4.38 -2.26
N ASN A 67 16.20 -3.24 -2.69
CA ASN A 67 17.62 -2.94 -2.60
C ASN A 67 17.88 -1.99 -1.43
N ILE A 68 18.40 -2.52 -0.31
CA ILE A 68 18.70 -1.72 0.88
C ILE A 68 19.70 -0.56 0.65
N LYS A 69 20.57 -0.66 -0.37
CA LYS A 69 21.58 0.38 -0.62
C LYS A 69 20.99 1.59 -1.34
N THR A 70 20.00 1.36 -2.21
CA THR A 70 19.43 2.41 -3.08
C THR A 70 18.01 2.78 -2.71
N GLY A 71 17.30 1.94 -1.95
CA GLY A 71 15.87 2.09 -1.68
C GLY A 71 14.97 1.64 -2.84
N GLU A 72 15.54 1.16 -3.95
CA GLU A 72 14.79 0.75 -5.14
C GLU A 72 13.96 -0.51 -4.87
N ILE A 73 12.76 -0.54 -5.44
CA ILE A 73 11.85 -1.68 -5.47
C ILE A 73 11.60 -2.16 -6.89
N ALA A 74 11.46 -3.47 -7.08
CA ALA A 74 11.17 -4.06 -8.40
C ALA A 74 10.29 -5.31 -8.26
N ASN A 75 9.82 -5.83 -9.40
CA ASN A 75 9.15 -7.13 -9.49
C ASN A 75 7.95 -7.30 -8.54
N ARG A 76 7.02 -6.32 -8.58
CA ARG A 76 5.75 -6.34 -7.85
C ARG A 76 4.99 -7.64 -8.12
N ARG A 77 4.58 -8.32 -7.05
CA ARG A 77 3.79 -9.56 -7.13
C ARG A 77 2.88 -9.69 -5.91
N GLN A 78 1.63 -10.08 -6.13
CA GLN A 78 0.72 -10.35 -5.01
C GLN A 78 1.11 -11.68 -4.34
N VAL A 79 1.34 -11.64 -3.03
CA VAL A 79 1.75 -12.80 -2.22
C VAL A 79 0.65 -13.28 -1.28
N ILE A 80 -0.28 -12.40 -0.91
CA ILE A 80 -1.46 -12.73 -0.12
C ILE A 80 -2.67 -12.09 -0.79
N LYS A 81 -3.76 -12.84 -0.91
CA LYS A 81 -5.07 -12.33 -1.32
C LYS A 81 -6.00 -12.35 -0.11
N VAL A 82 -6.67 -11.23 0.14
CA VAL A 82 -7.71 -11.10 1.16
C VAL A 82 -9.07 -11.16 0.45
N PRO A 83 -9.92 -12.13 0.77
CA PRO A 83 -11.30 -12.14 0.26
C PRO A 83 -12.02 -10.86 0.68
N GLN A 84 -12.78 -10.24 -0.22
CA GLN A 84 -13.56 -9.04 0.13
C GLN A 84 -14.57 -9.28 1.25
N SER A 85 -15.00 -10.54 1.43
CA SER A 85 -15.87 -10.96 2.55
C SER A 85 -15.21 -10.83 3.92
N ASP A 86 -13.88 -10.79 3.96
CA ASP A 86 -13.12 -10.82 5.20
C ASP A 86 -12.78 -9.40 5.66
N GLY A 87 -12.91 -8.40 4.78
CA GLY A 87 -12.70 -6.98 5.04
C GLY A 87 -11.63 -6.34 4.15
N ILE A 88 -11.20 -5.14 4.50
CA ILE A 88 -10.21 -4.34 3.76
C ILE A 88 -8.86 -4.41 4.48
N PRO A 89 -7.77 -4.85 3.83
CA PRO A 89 -6.45 -4.85 4.46
C PRO A 89 -5.95 -3.42 4.69
N ASP A 90 -5.46 -3.15 5.90
CA ASP A 90 -5.05 -1.83 6.37
C ASP A 90 -3.55 -1.84 6.74
N GLY A 91 -3.21 -1.48 7.98
CA GLY A 91 -1.86 -1.55 8.51
C GLY A 91 -1.30 -2.98 8.58
N MET A 92 0.02 -3.08 8.54
CA MET A 92 0.74 -4.35 8.60
C MET A 92 2.07 -4.21 9.34
N CYS A 93 2.47 -5.24 10.07
CA CYS A 93 3.82 -5.43 10.57
C CYS A 93 4.32 -6.85 10.29
N ILE A 94 5.60 -7.08 10.54
CA ILE A 94 6.26 -8.38 10.41
C ILE A 94 6.89 -8.77 11.75
N ASP A 95 6.83 -10.04 12.11
CA ASP A 95 7.47 -10.56 13.31
C ASP A 95 8.87 -11.14 13.05
N THR A 96 9.49 -11.67 14.11
CA THR A 96 10.85 -12.24 14.06
C THR A 96 10.94 -13.57 13.32
N GLU A 97 9.81 -14.18 12.95
CA GLU A 97 9.73 -15.40 12.15
C GLU A 97 9.42 -15.11 10.67
N ASP A 98 9.48 -13.83 10.27
CA ASP A 98 9.10 -13.32 8.95
C ASP A 98 7.62 -13.55 8.59
N MET A 99 6.74 -13.64 9.59
CA MET A 99 5.29 -13.74 9.39
C MET A 99 4.64 -12.35 9.40
N LEU A 100 3.68 -12.14 8.50
CA LEU A 100 2.96 -10.88 8.35
C LEU A 100 1.71 -10.85 9.23
N TRP A 101 1.57 -9.77 9.99
CA TRP A 101 0.39 -9.45 10.77
C TRP A 101 -0.34 -8.29 10.10
N VAL A 102 -1.52 -8.56 9.53
CA VAL A 102 -2.32 -7.59 8.76
C VAL A 102 -3.58 -7.25 9.54
N ALA A 103 -3.81 -5.96 9.77
CA ALA A 103 -5.07 -5.47 10.28
C ALA A 103 -6.13 -5.51 9.16
N ILE A 104 -7.32 -6.00 9.50
CA ILE A 104 -8.45 -6.08 8.56
C ILE A 104 -9.54 -5.14 9.09
N PHE A 105 -9.90 -4.14 8.28
CA PHE A 105 -10.92 -3.14 8.57
C PHE A 105 -12.29 -3.59 8.06
N ASP A 106 -13.34 -3.41 8.86
CA ASP A 106 -14.74 -3.75 8.57
C ASP A 106 -15.73 -2.58 8.72
#